data_AF-V6I907-F1
#
_entry.id   AF-V6I907-F1
#
_cell.length_a   1.000
_cell.length_b   1.000
_cell.length_c   1.000
_cell.angle_alpha   90.00
_cell.angle_beta   90.00
_cell.angle_gamma   90.00
#
_symmetry.space_group_name_H-M   'P 1'
#
loop_
_entity.id
_entity.type
_entity.pdbx_description
1 polymer ?
#
loop_
_entity_poly.entity_id
_entity_poly.type
_entity_poly.pdbx_seq_one_letter_code
_entity_poly.pdbx_strand_id
1 'polypeptide(L)'
;MFSYVFYESMIQFPKVLTSTEISKRLRISYNAASLLKRRLQLFASQQLPKYKQLTYDALDREFKGFTLPPDENTDITHLMENRPYVSADTMVLFSASERANDGRKRYRHGGSTASIYLSDSLGGRQVGTLVHTIGVKKGPVFFNSVPSQKANTLGPIIKDHLPLHTPLMTDEGYPWLWGIYSNHRSVNHSARSKDIRYRWAKDRWSRCGVSNAVSEGNQRLLKTAFASYYYIRPENSTRYLNEFSFLKNAQIFGLDVLVGGDGSNCWKWNFFSDESGKPKAVGIRGNKYQLKRSGIKTENWLSTSIDSYSYIIQKEESEFNSRNRNDYVLLNESSNFNEFGPSIKKEMDLHNQFWSSPRVPNFQRKKEQEYQKTASKMWRLIHSKQAETKYHSISEVCSILNIHKQTAMLIIRKWLKLKLIEKRRLHKTWYDQRIDFFLKPKKENLPLILYTRFQKVNFKNLAGCSK
;
A
#
# COMPACT_ATOMS: atom_id res chain seq x y z
N MET A 1 -5.88 25.53 -28.18
CA MET A 1 -5.04 25.79 -26.99
C MET A 1 -4.92 24.59 -26.07
N PHE A 2 -6.01 24.01 -25.56
CA PHE A 2 -5.94 22.83 -24.68
C PHE A 2 -5.19 21.65 -25.31
N SER A 3 -5.52 21.29 -26.55
CA SER A 3 -4.86 20.18 -27.27
C SER A 3 -3.35 20.37 -27.42
N TYR A 4 -2.89 21.61 -27.62
CA TYR A 4 -1.47 21.93 -27.67
C TYR A 4 -0.80 21.69 -26.32
N VAL A 5 -1.39 22.21 -25.23
CA VAL A 5 -0.87 22.00 -23.86
C VAL A 5 -0.84 20.51 -23.52
N PHE A 6 -1.87 19.76 -23.90
CA PHE A 6 -1.97 18.32 -23.70
C PHE A 6 -0.87 17.56 -24.46
N TYR A 7 -0.72 17.85 -25.76
CA TYR A 7 0.28 17.23 -26.62
C TYR A 7 1.72 17.54 -26.17
N GLU A 8 2.00 18.80 -25.84
CA GLU A 8 3.30 19.21 -25.29
C GLU A 8 3.61 18.51 -23.96
N SER A 9 2.61 18.34 -23.09
CA SER A 9 2.79 17.64 -21.82
C SER A 9 3.13 16.16 -22.01
N MET A 10 2.60 15.53 -23.06
CA MET A 10 2.90 14.14 -23.42
C MET A 10 4.33 13.98 -23.96
N ILE A 11 4.78 14.92 -24.82
CA ILE A 11 6.13 14.90 -25.40
C ILE A 11 7.20 15.17 -24.35
N GLN A 12 6.98 16.17 -23.49
CA GLN A 12 7.99 16.61 -22.54
C GLN A 12 8.12 15.68 -21.32
N PHE A 13 7.18 14.76 -21.12
CA PHE A 13 7.24 13.82 -20.01
C PHE A 13 8.58 13.06 -20.02
N PRO A 14 9.34 13.04 -18.91
CA PRO A 14 8.90 13.25 -17.52
C PRO A 14 8.94 14.70 -17.00
N LYS A 15 9.35 15.69 -17.80
CA LYS A 15 9.29 17.10 -17.40
C LYS A 15 7.83 17.56 -17.33
N VAL A 16 7.49 18.28 -16.26
CA VAL A 16 6.15 18.88 -16.08
C VAL A 16 6.06 20.25 -16.74
N LEU A 17 4.95 20.50 -17.44
CA LEU A 17 4.70 21.77 -18.10
C LEU A 17 4.04 22.77 -17.13
N THR A 18 4.77 23.79 -16.67
CA THR A 18 4.27 24.75 -15.68
C THR A 18 3.36 25.83 -16.29
N SER A 19 2.52 26.48 -15.47
CA SER A 19 1.67 27.58 -15.93
C SER A 19 2.47 28.76 -16.51
N THR A 20 3.68 29.01 -15.99
CA THR A 20 4.58 30.03 -16.52
C THR A 20 5.11 29.65 -17.91
N GLU A 21 5.45 28.38 -18.13
CA GLU A 21 5.87 27.89 -19.44
C GLU A 21 4.73 27.92 -20.46
N ILE A 22 3.50 27.53 -20.05
CA ILE A 22 2.30 27.63 -20.89
C ILE A 22 2.05 29.08 -21.31
N SER A 23 2.12 30.02 -20.36
CA SER A 23 1.93 31.45 -20.62
C SER A 23 2.93 31.98 -21.66
N LYS A 24 4.21 31.64 -21.50
CA LYS A 24 5.27 32.06 -22.44
C LYS A 24 5.09 31.45 -23.84
N ARG A 25 4.80 30.15 -23.93
CA ARG A 25 4.65 29.43 -25.21
C ARG A 25 3.43 29.88 -26.00
N LEU A 26 2.30 30.09 -25.31
CA LEU A 26 1.03 30.49 -25.95
C LEU A 26 0.84 32.01 -26.03
N ARG A 27 1.77 32.80 -25.48
CA ARG A 27 1.67 34.27 -25.37
C ARG A 27 0.34 34.73 -24.75
N ILE A 28 -0.07 34.07 -23.68
CA ILE A 28 -1.30 34.39 -22.94
C ILE A 28 -1.00 34.85 -21.52
N SER A 29 -1.95 35.53 -20.89
CA SER A 29 -1.85 35.92 -19.50
C SER A 29 -1.63 34.71 -18.57
N TYR A 30 -0.93 34.92 -17.46
CA TYR A 30 -0.68 33.86 -16.48
C TYR A 30 -1.98 33.24 -15.94
N ASN A 31 -3.02 34.06 -15.74
CA ASN A 31 -4.33 33.58 -15.26
C ASN A 31 -4.98 32.63 -16.28
N ALA A 32 -4.93 32.96 -17.57
CA ALA A 32 -5.43 32.08 -18.62
C ALA A 32 -4.62 30.77 -18.70
N ALA A 33 -3.29 30.85 -18.58
CA ALA A 33 -2.42 29.68 -18.57
C ALA A 33 -2.65 28.77 -17.35
N SER A 34 -2.83 29.35 -16.16
CA SER A 34 -3.17 28.65 -14.92
C SER A 34 -4.53 27.93 -15.04
N LEU A 35 -5.51 28.56 -15.67
CA LEU A 35 -6.81 27.96 -15.92
C LEU A 35 -6.72 26.78 -16.90
N LEU A 36 -5.93 26.90 -17.97
CA LEU A 36 -5.63 25.78 -18.88
C LEU A 36 -4.95 24.63 -18.15
N LYS A 37 -3.98 24.92 -17.27
CA LYS A 37 -3.29 23.90 -16.46
C LYS A 37 -4.27 23.17 -15.54
N ARG A 38 -5.15 23.89 -14.85
CA ARG A 38 -6.19 23.28 -14.00
C ARG A 38 -7.15 22.40 -14.80
N ARG A 39 -7.54 22.82 -16.01
CA ARG A 39 -8.36 21.99 -16.91
C ARG A 39 -7.64 20.71 -17.33
N LEU A 40 -6.34 20.76 -17.60
CA LEU A 40 -5.53 19.58 -17.90
C LEU A 40 -5.51 18.61 -16.72
N GLN A 41 -5.31 19.13 -15.51
CA GLN A 41 -5.29 18.34 -14.28
C GLN A 41 -6.64 17.68 -13.98
N LEU A 42 -7.74 18.39 -14.24
CA LEU A 42 -9.08 17.84 -14.14
C LEU A 42 -9.31 16.72 -15.15
N PHE A 43 -8.95 16.96 -16.41
CA PHE A 43 -9.04 15.95 -17.47
C PHE A 43 -8.27 14.68 -17.08
N ALA A 44 -7.01 14.82 -16.64
CA ALA A 44 -6.20 13.71 -16.18
C ALA A 44 -6.85 12.96 -15.01
N SER A 45 -7.37 13.69 -14.01
CA SER A 45 -8.02 13.09 -12.84
C SER A 45 -9.28 12.31 -13.22
N GLN A 46 -10.06 12.79 -14.19
CA GLN A 46 -11.25 12.10 -14.68
C GLN A 46 -10.94 10.86 -15.51
N GLN A 47 -9.83 10.82 -16.23
CA GLN A 47 -9.46 9.68 -17.08
C GLN A 47 -8.62 8.62 -16.34
N LEU A 48 -7.90 8.99 -15.27
CA LEU A 48 -7.03 8.09 -14.52
C LEU A 48 -7.72 6.80 -14.01
N PRO A 49 -9.00 6.82 -13.56
CA PRO A 49 -9.71 5.61 -13.14
C PRO A 49 -9.78 4.52 -14.22
N LYS A 50 -9.82 4.89 -15.51
CA LYS A 50 -9.82 3.91 -16.62
C LYS A 50 -8.52 3.11 -16.65
N TYR A 51 -7.37 3.79 -16.58
CA TYR A 51 -6.07 3.10 -16.53
C TYR A 51 -5.90 2.25 -15.28
N LYS A 52 -6.44 2.70 -14.15
CA LYS A 52 -6.46 1.93 -12.91
C LYS A 52 -7.24 0.63 -13.09
N GLN A 53 -8.47 0.68 -13.63
CA GLN A 53 -9.28 -0.51 -13.90
C GLN A 53 -8.57 -1.48 -14.84
N LEU A 54 -7.97 -0.99 -15.92
CA LEU A 54 -7.22 -1.83 -16.85
C LEU A 54 -6.01 -2.50 -16.21
N THR A 55 -5.29 -1.77 -15.35
CA THR A 55 -4.19 -2.34 -14.58
C THR A 55 -4.68 -3.43 -13.63
N TYR A 56 -5.79 -3.17 -12.94
CA TYR A 56 -6.41 -4.13 -12.02
C TYR A 56 -6.78 -5.42 -12.75
N ASP A 57 -7.51 -5.32 -13.86
CA ASP A 57 -7.94 -6.46 -14.67
C ASP A 57 -6.77 -7.25 -15.26
N ALA A 58 -5.70 -6.56 -15.68
CA ALA A 58 -4.50 -7.21 -16.20
C ALA A 58 -3.78 -8.03 -15.12
N LEU A 59 -3.59 -7.45 -13.93
CA LEU A 59 -2.98 -8.14 -12.79
C LEU A 59 -3.87 -9.28 -12.27
N ASP A 60 -5.18 -9.07 -12.26
CA ASP A 60 -6.14 -10.07 -11.79
C ASP A 60 -6.06 -11.33 -12.64
N ARG A 61 -6.07 -11.17 -13.97
CA ARG A 61 -5.97 -12.26 -14.95
C ARG A 61 -4.63 -12.98 -14.86
N GLU A 62 -3.53 -12.24 -14.76
CA GLU A 62 -2.20 -12.84 -14.79
C GLU A 62 -1.89 -13.67 -13.53
N PHE A 63 -2.28 -13.16 -12.36
CA PHE A 63 -1.94 -13.78 -11.09
C PHE A 63 -3.09 -14.61 -10.50
N LYS A 64 -4.14 -14.88 -11.28
CA LYS A 64 -5.27 -15.71 -10.83
C LYS A 64 -4.78 -17.09 -10.38
N GLY A 65 -4.94 -17.41 -9.10
CA GLY A 65 -4.46 -18.67 -8.52
C GLY A 65 -2.95 -18.77 -8.34
N PHE A 66 -2.19 -17.69 -8.59
CA PHE A 66 -0.75 -17.63 -8.37
C PHE A 66 -0.45 -17.46 -6.88
N THR A 67 0.50 -18.25 -6.38
CA THR A 67 0.97 -18.16 -5.00
C THR A 67 2.48 -18.26 -4.95
N LEU A 68 3.12 -17.30 -4.27
CA LEU A 68 4.53 -17.39 -3.94
C LEU A 68 4.76 -18.50 -2.90
N PRO A 69 5.98 -19.09 -2.86
CA PRO A 69 6.39 -19.98 -1.78
C PRO A 69 6.07 -19.33 -0.42
N PRO A 70 5.64 -20.06 0.61
CA PRO A 70 5.21 -19.42 1.85
C PRO A 70 6.37 -18.96 2.74
N ASP A 71 7.58 -19.52 2.55
CA ASP A 71 8.82 -19.02 3.16
C ASP A 71 9.32 -17.74 2.46
N GLU A 72 9.70 -16.75 3.27
CA GLU A 72 10.22 -15.46 2.80
C GLU A 72 11.69 -15.50 2.41
N ASN A 73 12.44 -16.47 2.93
CA ASN A 73 13.87 -16.61 2.63
C ASN A 73 14.12 -17.38 1.35
N THR A 74 13.09 -17.99 0.76
CA THR A 74 13.17 -18.65 -0.54
C THR A 74 13.40 -17.60 -1.63
N ASP A 75 14.39 -17.84 -2.47
CA ASP A 75 14.67 -16.97 -3.61
C ASP A 75 13.58 -17.13 -4.69
N ILE A 76 12.92 -16.02 -5.03
CA ILE A 76 11.85 -15.98 -6.02
C ILE A 76 12.32 -15.43 -7.37
N THR A 77 13.61 -15.15 -7.54
CA THR A 77 14.17 -14.50 -8.75
C THR A 77 13.75 -15.23 -10.03
N HIS A 78 13.98 -16.55 -10.11
CA HIS A 78 13.60 -17.36 -11.27
C HIS A 78 12.07 -17.48 -11.46
N LEU A 79 11.31 -17.47 -10.36
CA LEU A 79 9.84 -17.55 -10.41
C LEU A 79 9.20 -16.26 -10.98
N MET A 80 9.84 -15.12 -10.74
CA MET A 80 9.36 -13.78 -11.08
C MET A 80 10.09 -13.13 -12.26
N GLU A 81 11.02 -13.83 -12.91
CA GLU A 81 11.92 -13.25 -13.93
C GLU A 81 11.15 -12.59 -15.08
N ASN A 82 10.18 -13.31 -15.65
CA ASN A 82 9.34 -12.88 -16.78
C ASN A 82 7.94 -12.43 -16.36
N ARG A 83 7.72 -12.18 -15.07
CA ARG A 83 6.44 -11.69 -14.55
C ARG A 83 6.59 -10.25 -14.07
N PRO A 84 5.56 -9.40 -14.25
CA PRO A 84 5.53 -8.13 -13.58
C PRO A 84 5.42 -8.37 -12.07
N TYR A 85 5.86 -7.40 -11.29
CA TYR A 85 5.52 -7.35 -9.89
C TYR A 85 5.21 -5.92 -9.54
N VAL A 86 4.43 -5.76 -8.47
CA VAL A 86 4.04 -4.46 -7.99
C VAL A 86 4.94 -4.08 -6.83
N SER A 87 5.46 -2.87 -6.89
CA SER A 87 6.18 -2.24 -5.80
C SER A 87 5.30 -1.14 -5.23
N ALA A 88 5.24 -1.03 -3.90
CA ALA A 88 4.52 0.04 -3.25
C ALA A 88 5.34 0.67 -2.11
N ASP A 89 5.38 2.00 -2.10
CA ASP A 89 6.14 2.74 -1.11
C ASP A 89 5.63 4.18 -0.89
N THR A 90 6.10 4.86 0.16
CA THR A 90 5.71 6.21 0.51
C THR A 90 6.91 7.12 0.63
N MET A 91 6.84 8.28 0.00
CA MET A 91 7.91 9.25 -0.04
C MET A 91 7.40 10.65 0.29
N VAL A 92 8.20 11.38 1.06
CA VAL A 92 8.01 12.82 1.28
C VAL A 92 8.43 13.57 0.03
N LEU A 93 7.48 14.19 -0.65
CA LEU A 93 7.71 15.02 -1.83
C LEU A 93 8.12 16.45 -1.44
N PHE A 94 7.32 17.07 -0.56
CA PHE A 94 7.63 18.36 0.06
C PHE A 94 7.66 18.18 1.57
N SER A 95 8.74 18.59 2.23
CA SER A 95 8.87 18.54 3.69
C SER A 95 8.65 19.92 4.30
N ALA A 96 8.12 19.95 5.52
CA ALA A 96 8.09 21.16 6.33
C ALA A 96 9.49 21.59 6.82
N SER A 97 10.52 20.74 6.69
CA SER A 97 11.91 21.04 7.04
C SER A 97 12.04 21.60 8.48
N GLU A 98 12.95 22.54 8.71
CA GLU A 98 13.18 23.28 9.96
C GLU A 98 12.03 24.23 10.30
N ARG A 99 11.22 24.64 9.32
CA ARG A 99 10.00 25.44 9.57
C ARG A 99 8.99 24.68 10.43
N ALA A 100 9.09 23.35 10.48
CA ALA A 100 8.27 22.52 11.34
C ALA A 100 8.52 22.72 12.83
N ASN A 101 9.61 23.38 13.22
CA ASN A 101 9.97 23.60 14.61
C ASN A 101 10.66 24.97 14.79
N ASP A 102 10.09 25.98 14.13
CA ASP A 102 10.51 27.38 14.24
C ASP A 102 12.02 27.60 13.96
N GLY A 103 12.53 26.89 12.93
CA GLY A 103 13.95 26.96 12.53
C GLY A 103 14.89 26.05 13.32
N ARG A 104 14.40 25.32 14.34
CA ARG A 104 15.23 24.40 15.14
C ARG A 104 15.22 22.99 14.57
N LYS A 105 16.37 22.30 14.64
CA LYS A 105 16.47 20.88 14.31
C LYS A 105 15.52 20.04 15.18
N ARG A 106 14.78 19.10 14.58
CA ARG A 106 13.81 18.26 15.30
C ARG A 106 14.54 17.33 16.27
N TYR A 107 14.19 17.39 17.56
CA TYR A 107 14.88 16.63 18.60
C TYR A 107 14.34 15.20 18.81
N ARG A 108 13.08 14.89 18.43
CA ARG A 108 12.44 13.61 18.80
C ARG A 108 11.50 12.95 17.77
N HIS A 109 11.00 13.68 16.77
CA HIS A 109 10.03 13.16 15.80
C HIS A 109 10.73 12.77 14.49
N GLY A 110 11.22 11.53 14.43
CA GLY A 110 11.73 10.92 13.20
C GLY A 110 10.61 10.18 12.46
N GLY A 111 10.54 10.35 11.14
CA GLY A 111 9.61 9.63 10.27
C GLY A 111 9.05 10.49 9.12
N SER A 112 8.68 9.85 8.02
CA SER A 112 8.15 10.53 6.83
C SER A 112 6.87 11.30 7.12
N THR A 113 5.93 10.70 7.88
CA THR A 113 4.67 11.38 8.29
C THR A 113 4.95 12.61 9.14
N ALA A 114 5.78 12.53 10.17
CA ALA A 114 6.10 13.70 10.99
C ALA A 114 6.71 14.84 10.15
N SER A 115 7.49 14.51 9.12
CA SER A 115 8.19 15.48 8.28
C SER A 115 7.28 16.43 7.49
N ILE A 116 6.02 16.05 7.27
CA ILE A 116 5.04 16.85 6.50
C ILE A 116 4.16 17.76 7.38
N TYR A 117 4.17 17.56 8.70
CA TYR A 117 3.43 18.40 9.65
C TYR A 117 4.34 19.42 10.34
N LEU A 118 3.77 20.55 10.72
CA LEU A 118 4.37 21.46 11.70
C LEU A 118 4.25 20.87 13.12
N SER A 119 5.06 21.36 14.05
CA SER A 119 4.91 21.03 15.47
C SER A 119 3.54 21.47 16.00
N ASP A 120 3.11 20.81 17.08
CA ASP A 120 1.87 21.16 17.79
C ASP A 120 1.87 22.63 18.23
N SER A 121 3.03 23.15 18.65
CA SER A 121 3.22 24.57 18.99
C SER A 121 2.97 25.54 17.84
N LEU A 122 3.12 25.08 16.60
CA LEU A 122 2.89 25.85 15.37
C LEU A 122 1.54 25.47 14.72
N GLY A 123 0.65 24.86 15.49
CA GLY A 123 -0.71 24.51 15.10
C GLY A 123 -0.86 23.16 14.39
N GLY A 124 0.17 22.31 14.36
CA GLY A 124 0.07 20.91 13.91
C GLY A 124 -0.39 20.72 12.45
N ARG A 125 -0.36 21.77 11.63
CA ARG A 125 -0.93 21.73 10.27
C ARG A 125 -0.04 20.97 9.29
N GLN A 126 -0.67 20.30 8.32
CA GLN A 126 0.03 19.70 7.19
C GLN A 126 0.53 20.80 6.24
N VAL A 127 1.84 20.88 6.03
CA VAL A 127 2.48 21.81 5.08
C VAL A 127 3.23 21.06 4.00
N GLY A 128 3.72 19.86 4.32
CA GLY A 128 4.35 18.97 3.37
C GLY A 128 3.37 18.04 2.65
N THR A 129 3.86 17.40 1.59
CA THR A 129 3.12 16.41 0.82
C THR A 129 3.81 15.06 0.94
N LEU A 130 3.07 14.07 1.41
CA LEU A 130 3.48 12.67 1.43
C LEU A 130 2.77 11.95 0.27
N VAL A 131 3.54 11.20 -0.52
CA VAL A 131 3.06 10.54 -1.73
C VAL A 131 3.22 9.05 -1.56
N HIS A 132 2.12 8.31 -1.71
CA HIS A 132 2.13 6.88 -1.87
C HIS A 132 2.24 6.53 -3.36
N THR A 133 3.22 5.69 -3.70
CA THR A 133 3.47 5.23 -5.06
C THR A 133 3.11 3.75 -5.14
N ILE A 134 2.33 3.38 -6.15
CA ILE A 134 2.09 2.00 -6.56
C ILE A 134 2.59 1.89 -7.99
N GLY A 135 3.66 1.13 -8.20
CA GLY A 135 4.31 1.00 -9.52
C GLY A 135 4.42 -0.45 -9.94
N VAL A 136 4.02 -0.75 -11.18
CA VAL A 136 4.22 -2.06 -11.81
C VAL A 136 5.56 -2.06 -12.53
N LYS A 137 6.37 -3.12 -12.38
CA LYS A 137 7.65 -3.25 -13.11
C LYS A 137 7.42 -3.14 -14.62
N LYS A 138 8.17 -2.25 -15.28
CA LYS A 138 8.02 -1.88 -16.72
C LYS A 138 6.59 -1.43 -17.11
N GLY A 139 5.73 -1.12 -16.15
CA GLY A 139 4.31 -0.88 -16.36
C GLY A 139 3.82 0.42 -15.71
N PRO A 140 2.50 0.55 -15.50
CA PRO A 140 1.87 1.77 -15.02
C PRO A 140 2.24 2.13 -13.59
N VAL A 141 2.04 3.39 -13.26
CA VAL A 141 2.37 3.97 -11.95
C VAL A 141 1.24 4.89 -11.50
N PHE A 142 0.88 4.77 -10.23
CA PHE A 142 -0.13 5.59 -9.58
C PHE A 142 0.48 6.29 -8.38
N PHE A 143 0.32 7.62 -8.33
CA PHE A 143 0.77 8.46 -7.23
C PHE A 143 -0.44 9.01 -6.49
N ASN A 144 -0.54 8.70 -5.20
CA ASN A 144 -1.64 9.13 -4.34
C ASN A 144 -1.10 10.06 -3.24
N SER A 145 -1.74 11.22 -3.04
CA SER A 145 -1.42 12.09 -1.91
C SER A 145 -2.07 11.52 -0.66
N VAL A 146 -1.29 11.38 0.42
CA VAL A 146 -1.75 10.72 1.65
C VAL A 146 -1.36 11.54 2.89
N PRO A 147 -2.20 11.54 3.95
CA PRO A 147 -1.87 12.23 5.20
C PRO A 147 -0.83 11.48 6.02
N SER A 148 -0.77 10.16 5.88
CA SER A 148 0.06 9.34 6.74
C SER A 148 0.36 7.96 6.14
N GLN A 149 1.39 7.30 6.69
CA GLN A 149 1.78 5.94 6.30
C GLN A 149 0.95 4.84 7.00
N LYS A 150 -0.19 5.20 7.61
CA LYS A 150 -0.96 4.33 8.50
C LYS A 150 -1.76 3.29 7.71
N ALA A 151 -2.03 2.14 8.33
CA ALA A 151 -2.80 1.05 7.71
C ALA A 151 -4.19 1.49 7.25
N ASN A 152 -4.88 2.30 8.05
CA ASN A 152 -6.22 2.82 7.74
C ASN A 152 -6.22 3.77 6.54
N THR A 153 -5.10 4.43 6.27
CA THR A 153 -4.94 5.36 5.15
C THR A 153 -4.52 4.61 3.89
N LEU A 154 -3.46 3.80 3.97
CA LEU A 154 -2.87 3.13 2.80
C LEU A 154 -3.61 1.86 2.40
N GLY A 155 -4.20 1.13 3.35
CA GLY A 155 -4.89 -0.14 3.12
C GLY A 155 -6.02 -0.03 2.09
N PRO A 156 -6.98 0.92 2.26
CA PRO A 156 -8.04 1.14 1.29
C PRO A 156 -7.49 1.51 -0.10
N ILE A 157 -6.45 2.36 -0.16
CA ILE A 157 -5.85 2.80 -1.42
C ILE A 157 -5.22 1.61 -2.15
N ILE A 158 -4.43 0.79 -1.47
CA ILE A 158 -3.77 -0.38 -2.09
C ILE A 158 -4.81 -1.40 -2.54
N LYS A 159 -5.82 -1.70 -1.71
CA LYS A 159 -6.92 -2.63 -2.04
C LYS A 159 -7.73 -2.18 -3.24
N ASP A 160 -7.92 -0.87 -3.38
CA ASP A 160 -8.63 -0.26 -4.50
C ASP A 160 -7.84 -0.36 -5.82
N HIS A 161 -6.50 -0.40 -5.76
CA HIS A 161 -5.64 -0.46 -6.95
C HIS A 161 -5.19 -1.88 -7.34
N LEU A 162 -5.15 -2.82 -6.40
CA LEU A 162 -4.51 -4.13 -6.61
C LEU A 162 -5.42 -5.31 -6.22
N PRO A 163 -5.46 -6.37 -7.06
CA PRO A 163 -6.03 -7.67 -6.68
C PRO A 163 -5.25 -8.33 -5.54
N LEU A 164 -5.94 -9.08 -4.66
CA LEU A 164 -5.38 -9.65 -3.42
C LEU A 164 -4.24 -10.68 -3.64
N HIS A 165 -4.23 -11.33 -4.80
CA HIS A 165 -3.21 -12.32 -5.19
C HIS A 165 -2.02 -11.71 -5.94
N THR A 166 -1.99 -10.39 -6.13
CA THR A 166 -0.88 -9.72 -6.81
C THR A 166 0.42 -9.83 -5.97
N PRO A 167 1.57 -10.19 -6.58
CA PRO A 167 2.87 -10.09 -5.94
C PRO A 167 3.21 -8.64 -5.62
N LEU A 168 3.11 -8.29 -4.33
CA LEU A 168 3.32 -6.94 -3.81
C LEU A 168 4.63 -6.89 -3.01
N MET A 169 5.59 -6.12 -3.49
CA MET A 169 6.88 -5.90 -2.86
C MET A 169 6.91 -4.51 -2.22
N THR A 170 7.27 -4.42 -0.94
CA THR A 170 7.37 -3.14 -0.23
C THR A 170 8.65 -3.04 0.58
N ASP A 171 8.93 -1.85 1.11
CA ASP A 171 9.85 -1.71 2.25
C ASP A 171 9.22 -2.33 3.53
N GLU A 172 10.01 -2.51 4.61
CA GLU A 172 9.52 -3.04 5.89
C GLU A 172 8.51 -2.14 6.63
N GLY A 173 8.26 -0.92 6.13
CA GLY A 173 7.28 0.02 6.69
C GLY A 173 5.81 -0.42 6.62
N TYR A 174 5.50 -1.57 6.01
CA TYR A 174 4.13 -2.04 5.77
C TYR A 174 3.86 -3.42 6.41
N PRO A 175 4.02 -3.57 7.73
CA PRO A 175 3.86 -4.86 8.36
C PRO A 175 2.43 -5.38 8.21
N TRP A 176 1.38 -4.58 8.25
CA TRP A 176 0.00 -5.06 8.14
C TRP A 176 -0.38 -5.69 6.79
N LEU A 177 0.38 -5.45 5.71
CA LEU A 177 0.07 -5.98 4.38
C LEU A 177 0.16 -7.51 4.31
N TRP A 178 1.00 -8.13 5.14
CA TRP A 178 1.15 -9.59 5.12
C TRP A 178 -0.18 -10.28 5.39
N GLY A 179 -1.10 -9.69 6.16
CA GLY A 179 -2.40 -10.29 6.51
C GLY A 179 -3.45 -10.23 5.40
N ILE A 180 -3.27 -9.31 4.46
CA ILE A 180 -4.24 -9.02 3.39
C ILE A 180 -3.80 -9.67 2.08
N TYR A 181 -2.53 -9.49 1.70
CA TYR A 181 -1.98 -9.99 0.45
C TYR A 181 -1.19 -11.28 0.71
N SER A 182 -1.59 -12.36 0.02
CA SER A 182 -0.93 -13.66 0.15
C SER A 182 0.52 -13.62 -0.32
N ASN A 183 0.74 -12.89 -1.42
CA ASN A 183 2.01 -12.78 -2.13
C ASN A 183 2.80 -11.53 -1.75
N HIS A 184 2.51 -10.93 -0.59
CA HIS A 184 3.29 -9.80 -0.08
C HIS A 184 4.70 -10.22 0.35
N ARG A 185 5.67 -9.37 0.02
CA ARG A 185 7.07 -9.48 0.42
C ARG A 185 7.60 -8.12 0.83
N SER A 186 8.44 -8.10 1.85
CA SER A 186 9.08 -6.88 2.36
C SER A 186 10.60 -7.02 2.39
N VAL A 187 11.31 -5.95 2.07
CA VAL A 187 12.78 -5.85 2.18
C VAL A 187 13.14 -4.71 3.12
N ASN A 188 14.17 -4.91 3.95
CA ASN A 188 14.71 -3.85 4.79
C ASN A 188 15.88 -3.14 4.09
N HIS A 189 15.64 -1.96 3.54
CA HIS A 189 16.71 -1.17 2.89
C HIS A 189 17.65 -0.49 3.91
N SER A 190 17.31 -0.52 5.20
CA SER A 190 18.12 0.02 6.29
C SER A 190 18.90 -1.07 7.05
N ALA A 191 18.82 -2.34 6.63
CA ALA A 191 19.58 -3.42 7.23
C ALA A 191 21.08 -3.14 7.10
N ARG A 192 21.78 -3.18 8.24
CA ARG A 192 23.23 -3.04 8.29
C ARG A 192 23.90 -4.38 8.08
N SER A 193 25.13 -4.37 7.58
CA SER A 193 25.89 -5.60 7.41
C SER A 193 26.08 -6.33 8.73
N LYS A 194 26.00 -7.67 8.68
CA LYS A 194 26.28 -8.54 9.83
C LYS A 194 27.77 -8.61 10.15
N ASP A 195 28.63 -8.32 9.17
CA ASP A 195 30.07 -8.28 9.37
C ASP A 195 30.44 -7.03 10.19
N ILE A 196 31.16 -7.25 11.29
CA ILE A 196 31.62 -6.21 12.21
C ILE A 196 32.47 -5.15 11.47
N ARG A 197 33.25 -5.57 10.46
CA ARG A 197 34.11 -4.67 9.67
C ARG A 197 33.29 -3.64 8.88
N TYR A 198 32.09 -3.99 8.47
CA TYR A 198 31.22 -3.18 7.61
C TYR A 198 29.96 -2.71 8.33
N ARG A 199 30.05 -2.44 9.64
CA ARG A 199 28.91 -2.06 10.50
C ARG A 199 28.11 -0.85 10.00
N TRP A 200 28.72 0.05 9.23
CA TRP A 200 28.04 1.23 8.65
C TRP A 200 27.57 1.02 7.21
N ALA A 201 28.03 -0.05 6.55
CA ALA A 201 27.53 -0.42 5.24
C ALA A 201 26.10 -0.96 5.36
N LYS A 202 25.27 -0.58 4.40
CA LYS A 202 23.94 -1.19 4.22
C LYS A 202 24.12 -2.51 3.52
N ASP A 203 23.54 -3.56 4.07
CA ASP A 203 23.80 -4.93 3.63
C ASP A 203 23.18 -5.22 2.26
N ARG A 204 21.98 -4.66 1.96
CA ARG A 204 21.20 -5.10 0.80
C ARG A 204 20.26 -4.04 0.21
N TRP A 205 20.31 -3.90 -1.12
CA TRP A 205 19.30 -3.21 -1.95
C TRP A 205 18.14 -4.15 -2.35
N SER A 206 18.38 -5.46 -2.35
CA SER A 206 17.41 -6.52 -2.65
C SER A 206 17.74 -7.79 -1.86
N ARG A 207 16.73 -8.64 -1.59
CA ARG A 207 16.91 -9.91 -0.88
C ARG A 207 16.00 -10.98 -1.48
N CYS A 208 16.57 -12.13 -1.83
CA CYS A 208 15.82 -13.30 -2.33
C CYS A 208 14.91 -12.95 -3.52
N GLY A 209 15.38 -12.13 -4.46
CA GLY A 209 14.59 -11.66 -5.61
C GLY A 209 13.58 -10.55 -5.31
N VAL A 210 13.42 -10.14 -4.06
CA VAL A 210 12.52 -9.05 -3.65
C VAL A 210 13.26 -7.72 -3.67
N SER A 211 12.65 -6.68 -4.25
CA SER A 211 13.16 -5.30 -4.22
C SER A 211 12.02 -4.29 -4.31
N ASN A 212 12.26 -3.07 -3.82
CA ASN A 212 11.33 -1.93 -3.94
C ASN A 212 11.76 -0.89 -5.00
N ALA A 213 12.72 -1.26 -5.86
CA ALA A 213 13.39 -0.35 -6.77
C ALA A 213 12.45 0.33 -7.79
N VAL A 214 11.34 -0.33 -8.15
CA VAL A 214 10.35 0.22 -9.09
C VAL A 214 9.66 1.45 -8.50
N SER A 215 9.20 1.39 -7.24
CA SER A 215 8.65 2.57 -6.56
C SER A 215 9.69 3.65 -6.37
N GLU A 216 10.88 3.30 -5.88
CA GLU A 216 11.95 4.28 -5.62
C GLU A 216 12.42 5.01 -6.89
N GLY A 217 12.54 4.30 -8.02
CA GLY A 217 12.88 4.89 -9.31
C GLY A 217 11.83 5.89 -9.79
N ASN A 218 10.55 5.54 -9.67
CA ASN A 218 9.44 6.43 -10.04
C ASN A 218 9.29 7.61 -9.08
N GLN A 219 9.56 7.41 -7.79
CA GLN A 219 9.62 8.47 -6.80
C GLN A 219 10.75 9.47 -7.09
N ARG A 220 11.92 8.99 -7.53
CA ARG A 220 13.03 9.86 -7.98
C ARG A 220 12.62 10.68 -9.20
N LEU A 221 12.00 10.04 -10.20
CA LEU A 221 11.46 10.71 -11.38
C LEU A 221 10.47 11.82 -10.99
N LEU A 222 9.54 11.51 -10.07
CA LEU A 222 8.56 12.45 -9.55
C LEU A 222 9.23 13.66 -8.87
N LYS A 223 10.21 13.42 -7.98
CA LYS A 223 10.96 14.49 -7.30
C LYS A 223 11.65 15.42 -8.28
N THR A 224 12.36 14.86 -9.26
CA THR A 224 13.07 15.65 -10.28
C THR A 224 12.08 16.49 -11.10
N ALA A 225 10.95 15.92 -11.50
CA ALA A 225 9.93 16.64 -12.24
C ALA A 225 9.28 17.75 -11.40
N PHE A 226 8.92 17.46 -10.16
CA PHE A 226 8.21 18.40 -9.28
C PHE A 226 9.10 19.51 -8.73
N ALA A 227 10.43 19.40 -8.84
CA ALA A 227 11.36 20.48 -8.56
C ALA A 227 11.04 21.73 -9.40
N SER A 228 10.51 21.57 -10.63
CA SER A 228 10.10 22.69 -11.49
C SER A 228 8.96 23.54 -10.90
N TYR A 229 8.15 22.99 -9.98
CA TYR A 229 7.10 23.73 -9.29
C TYR A 229 7.57 24.47 -8.04
N TYR A 230 8.79 24.18 -7.54
CA TYR A 230 9.35 24.61 -6.25
C TYR A 230 8.57 24.14 -5.02
N TYR A 231 7.27 24.44 -4.94
CA TYR A 231 6.38 24.04 -3.86
C TYR A 231 4.94 23.96 -4.34
N ILE A 232 4.25 22.90 -3.94
CA ILE A 232 2.81 22.73 -4.17
C ILE A 232 2.16 22.62 -2.80
N ARG A 233 1.11 23.41 -2.58
CA ARG A 233 0.33 23.32 -1.36
C ARG A 233 -0.36 21.95 -1.26
N PRO A 234 -0.42 21.31 -0.08
CA PRO A 234 -1.00 19.98 0.09
C PRO A 234 -2.41 19.84 -0.50
N GLU A 235 -3.26 20.85 -0.39
CA GLU A 235 -4.65 20.88 -0.91
C GLU A 235 -4.72 20.63 -2.42
N ASN A 236 -3.66 20.98 -3.16
CA ASN A 236 -3.61 20.82 -4.60
C ASN A 236 -2.87 19.54 -5.04
N SER A 237 -2.17 18.87 -4.12
CA SER A 237 -1.25 17.77 -4.43
C SER A 237 -1.88 16.67 -5.28
N THR A 238 -3.10 16.21 -4.93
CA THR A 238 -3.82 15.16 -5.67
C THR A 238 -3.92 15.46 -7.15
N ARG A 239 -4.29 16.68 -7.55
CA ARG A 239 -4.45 17.05 -8.96
C ARG A 239 -3.15 17.01 -9.75
N TYR A 240 -2.05 17.46 -9.14
CA TYR A 240 -0.74 17.43 -9.77
C TYR A 240 -0.19 15.99 -9.89
N LEU A 241 -0.42 15.16 -8.87
CA LEU A 241 -0.03 13.75 -8.89
C LEU A 241 -0.85 12.94 -9.90
N ASN A 242 -2.16 13.22 -10.00
CA ASN A 242 -3.03 12.60 -10.99
C ASN A 242 -2.62 12.96 -12.41
N GLU A 243 -2.27 14.21 -12.66
CA GLU A 243 -1.71 14.66 -13.95
C GLU A 243 -0.46 13.87 -14.31
N PHE A 244 0.50 13.79 -13.38
CA PHE A 244 1.75 13.10 -13.62
C PHE A 244 1.57 11.59 -13.83
N SER A 245 0.71 10.95 -13.01
CA SER A 245 0.33 9.53 -13.16
C SER A 245 -0.32 9.29 -14.52
N PHE A 246 -1.25 10.16 -14.92
CA PHE A 246 -1.95 10.06 -16.20
C PHE A 246 -0.97 10.12 -17.38
N LEU A 247 -0.06 11.09 -17.40
CA LEU A 247 0.91 11.24 -18.49
C LEU A 247 1.82 10.01 -18.59
N LYS A 248 2.29 9.48 -17.45
CA LYS A 248 3.08 8.24 -17.41
C LYS A 248 2.30 7.06 -17.97
N ASN A 249 1.05 6.89 -17.53
CA ASN A 249 0.22 5.77 -17.93
C ASN A 249 -0.23 5.88 -19.40
N ALA A 250 -0.44 7.08 -19.91
CA ALA A 250 -0.74 7.31 -21.33
C ALA A 250 0.44 6.92 -22.25
N GLN A 251 1.69 7.02 -21.80
CA GLN A 251 2.85 6.51 -22.54
C GLN A 251 2.91 4.98 -22.59
N ILE A 252 2.30 4.30 -21.62
CA ILE A 252 2.34 2.83 -21.50
C ILE A 252 1.14 2.20 -22.19
N PHE A 253 -0.07 2.67 -21.85
CA PHE A 253 -1.32 2.14 -22.38
C PHE A 253 -1.67 2.69 -23.76
N GLY A 254 -1.22 3.91 -24.09
CA GLY A 254 -1.74 4.65 -25.23
C GLY A 254 -3.02 5.43 -24.90
N LEU A 255 -3.37 6.37 -25.77
CA LEU A 255 -4.56 7.23 -25.63
C LEU A 255 -5.81 6.64 -26.30
N ASP A 256 -5.64 5.67 -27.18
CA ASP A 256 -6.68 4.90 -27.87
C ASP A 256 -7.64 4.23 -26.88
N VAL A 257 -7.08 3.75 -25.78
CA VAL A 257 -7.78 3.18 -24.62
C VAL A 257 -8.85 4.11 -24.06
N LEU A 258 -8.63 5.42 -24.13
CA LEU A 258 -9.56 6.40 -23.56
C LEU A 258 -10.78 6.65 -24.46
N VAL A 259 -10.65 6.37 -25.76
CA VAL A 259 -11.65 6.65 -26.81
C VAL A 259 -12.58 5.46 -27.03
N GLY A 260 -12.15 4.24 -26.68
CA GLY A 260 -12.98 3.04 -26.70
C GLY A 260 -14.14 3.15 -25.70
N GLY A 261 -15.35 3.37 -26.21
CA GLY A 261 -16.58 3.21 -25.45
C GLY A 261 -16.81 1.74 -25.06
N ASP A 262 -17.52 1.55 -23.96
CA ASP A 262 -17.94 0.27 -23.39
C ASP A 262 -18.26 -0.78 -24.48
N GLY A 263 -17.53 -1.91 -24.46
CA GLY A 263 -17.99 -3.14 -25.13
C GLY A 263 -17.30 -3.60 -26.40
N SER A 264 -16.18 -3.02 -26.85
CA SER A 264 -15.40 -3.61 -27.96
C SER A 264 -14.21 -4.44 -27.45
N ASN A 265 -14.28 -5.75 -27.69
CA ASN A 265 -13.25 -6.77 -27.47
C ASN A 265 -11.97 -6.54 -28.30
N CYS A 266 -11.28 -5.40 -28.13
CA CYS A 266 -10.06 -5.09 -28.87
C CYS A 266 -8.77 -5.44 -28.10
N TRP A 267 -8.88 -5.97 -26.88
CA TRP A 267 -7.72 -6.24 -26.00
C TRP A 267 -7.36 -7.73 -26.03
N LYS A 268 -6.73 -8.16 -27.12
CA LYS A 268 -6.19 -9.51 -27.30
C LYS A 268 -4.68 -9.49 -27.60
N TRP A 269 -3.95 -8.62 -26.91
CA TRP A 269 -2.48 -8.55 -26.97
C TRP A 269 -1.89 -8.73 -25.56
N ASN A 270 -0.89 -9.61 -25.46
CA ASN A 270 -0.22 -9.98 -24.22
C ASN A 270 0.45 -8.76 -23.58
N PHE A 271 -0.12 -8.28 -22.48
CA PHE A 271 0.26 -7.04 -21.79
C PHE A 271 1.68 -7.06 -21.16
N PHE A 272 2.28 -8.26 -21.08
CA PHE A 272 3.56 -8.52 -20.41
C PHE A 272 4.62 -9.18 -21.31
N SER A 273 4.40 -9.27 -22.63
CA SER A 273 5.42 -9.75 -23.57
C SER A 273 6.34 -8.60 -24.00
N ASP A 274 7.65 -8.84 -23.97
CA ASP A 274 8.75 -7.90 -24.32
C ASP A 274 8.83 -7.54 -25.82
N GLU A 275 7.73 -7.59 -26.57
CA GLU A 275 7.71 -7.15 -27.96
C GLU A 275 7.54 -5.63 -28.05
N SER A 276 8.68 -4.96 -28.22
CA SER A 276 8.80 -3.53 -28.52
C SER A 276 8.14 -3.20 -29.88
N GLY A 277 6.83 -2.96 -29.87
CA GLY A 277 6.08 -2.42 -31.01
C GLY A 277 6.16 -0.89 -31.02
N LYS A 278 6.90 -0.31 -31.98
CA LYS A 278 6.92 1.14 -32.25
C LYS A 278 5.49 1.71 -32.30
N PRO A 279 5.21 2.90 -31.71
CA PRO A 279 3.89 3.50 -31.84
C PRO A 279 3.65 3.89 -33.31
N LYS A 280 2.75 3.18 -33.99
CA LYS A 280 2.21 3.62 -35.28
C LYS A 280 1.34 4.85 -35.01
N ALA A 281 1.82 6.02 -35.43
CA ALA A 281 1.00 7.20 -35.58
C ALA A 281 -0.06 6.92 -36.65
N VAL A 282 -1.35 6.99 -36.30
CA VAL A 282 -2.42 6.88 -37.31
C VAL A 282 -3.51 7.93 -37.08
N GLY A 283 -3.55 8.85 -38.03
CA GLY A 283 -4.72 9.36 -38.75
C GLY A 283 -6.05 9.46 -38.01
N ILE A 284 -6.41 10.70 -37.64
CA ILE A 284 -7.77 11.12 -37.37
C ILE A 284 -8.61 10.90 -38.65
N ARG A 285 -9.43 9.86 -38.70
CA ARG A 285 -10.64 9.83 -39.55
C ARG A 285 -11.85 9.81 -38.63
N GLY A 286 -12.56 10.94 -38.65
CA GLY A 286 -13.63 11.26 -37.73
C GLY A 286 -14.91 10.47 -38.00
N ASN A 287 -15.42 9.83 -36.94
CA ASN A 287 -16.86 9.68 -36.78
C ASN A 287 -17.36 10.88 -35.97
N LYS A 288 -18.37 11.57 -36.50
CA LYS A 288 -18.99 12.75 -35.89
C LYS A 288 -19.60 12.35 -34.54
N TYR A 289 -18.91 12.69 -33.44
CA TYR A 289 -19.47 12.59 -32.09
C TYR A 289 -20.62 13.59 -31.95
N GLN A 290 -21.84 13.09 -31.78
CA GLN A 290 -22.95 13.91 -31.34
C GLN A 290 -22.66 14.40 -29.90
N LEU A 291 -22.57 15.71 -29.72
CA LEU A 291 -22.46 16.32 -28.39
C LEU A 291 -23.75 15.98 -27.60
N LYS A 292 -23.64 15.14 -26.57
CA LYS A 292 -24.68 15.07 -25.55
C LYS A 292 -24.75 16.44 -24.87
N ARG A 293 -25.85 17.18 -25.10
CA ARG A 293 -26.17 18.42 -24.40
C ARG A 293 -26.36 18.10 -22.92
N SER A 294 -25.32 18.31 -22.11
CA SER A 294 -25.48 18.36 -20.66
C SER A 294 -26.23 19.64 -20.30
N GLY A 295 -27.32 19.53 -19.54
CA GLY A 295 -28.09 20.67 -19.04
C GLY A 295 -27.16 21.70 -18.38
N ILE A 296 -27.38 22.97 -18.70
CA ILE A 296 -26.60 24.10 -18.19
C ILE A 296 -26.86 24.18 -16.68
N LYS A 297 -25.95 23.64 -15.87
CA LYS A 297 -25.89 23.97 -14.45
C LYS A 297 -25.26 25.36 -14.32
N THR A 298 -25.97 26.28 -13.71
CA THR A 298 -25.58 27.68 -13.46
C THR A 298 -24.50 27.83 -12.39
N GLU A 299 -24.17 26.74 -11.69
CA GLU A 299 -23.04 26.69 -10.77
C GLU A 299 -21.71 26.71 -11.55
N ASN A 300 -20.66 27.29 -10.96
CA ASN A 300 -19.30 27.24 -11.48
C ASN A 300 -18.78 25.80 -11.50
N TRP A 301 -19.19 25.01 -12.50
CA TRP A 301 -18.92 23.57 -12.60
C TRP A 301 -17.42 23.25 -12.49
N LEU A 302 -16.58 24.17 -12.99
CA LEU A 302 -15.14 24.01 -12.99
C LEU A 302 -14.58 24.14 -11.58
N SER A 303 -15.08 25.07 -10.75
CA SER A 303 -14.63 25.20 -9.37
C SER A 303 -15.09 24.01 -8.54
N THR A 304 -16.35 23.60 -8.67
CA THR A 304 -16.87 22.43 -7.95
C THR A 304 -16.14 21.13 -8.35
N SER A 305 -15.82 20.96 -9.63
CA SER A 305 -15.00 19.84 -10.10
C SER A 305 -13.54 19.92 -9.65
N ILE A 306 -12.99 21.12 -9.48
CA ILE A 306 -11.66 21.33 -8.92
C ILE A 306 -11.63 20.93 -7.45
N ASP A 307 -12.66 21.31 -6.71
CA ASP A 307 -12.75 21.09 -5.27
C ASP A 307 -12.97 19.60 -4.98
N SER A 308 -13.66 18.85 -5.84
CA SER A 308 -13.84 17.40 -5.67
C SER A 308 -12.53 16.59 -5.76
N TYR A 309 -11.53 17.11 -6.45
CA TYR A 309 -10.17 16.51 -6.51
C TYR A 309 -9.17 17.25 -5.62
N SER A 310 -9.64 18.15 -4.75
CA SER A 310 -8.78 18.75 -3.74
C SER A 310 -8.42 17.71 -2.67
N TYR A 311 -7.19 17.80 -2.19
CA TYR A 311 -6.75 16.95 -1.10
C TYR A 311 -7.34 17.48 0.22
N ILE A 312 -8.09 16.63 0.91
CA ILE A 312 -8.67 16.96 2.21
C ILE A 312 -7.54 16.90 3.24
N ILE A 313 -7.18 18.06 3.80
CA ILE A 313 -6.23 18.14 4.91
C ILE A 313 -6.90 17.55 6.14
N GLN A 314 -6.38 16.43 6.62
CA GLN A 314 -6.71 15.94 7.96
C GLN A 314 -5.94 16.79 8.97
N LYS A 315 -6.66 17.48 9.85
CA LYS A 315 -6.09 17.90 11.14
C LYS A 315 -5.93 16.62 11.95
N GLU A 316 -4.71 16.26 12.34
CA GLU A 316 -4.57 15.29 13.42
C GLU A 316 -5.24 15.92 14.64
N GLU A 317 -6.32 15.31 15.14
CA GLU A 317 -6.97 15.75 16.37
C GLU A 317 -5.92 15.77 17.47
N SER A 318 -5.74 16.96 18.08
CA SER A 318 -4.78 17.23 19.15
C SER A 318 -4.98 16.37 20.40
N GLU A 319 -6.06 15.62 20.49
CA GLU A 319 -6.36 14.75 21.63
C GLU A 319 -5.74 13.35 21.56
N PHE A 320 -5.20 12.94 20.42
CA PHE A 320 -4.39 11.73 20.33
C PHE A 320 -2.91 12.05 20.30
N ASN A 321 -2.43 12.45 21.49
CA ASN A 321 -1.02 12.55 21.87
C ASN A 321 -0.11 11.70 20.98
N SER A 322 0.91 12.38 20.44
CA SER A 322 2.24 12.02 19.88
C SER A 322 2.96 10.74 20.36
N ARG A 323 2.24 9.78 20.95
CA ARG A 323 2.67 8.53 21.58
C ARG A 323 1.95 7.30 21.04
N ASN A 324 0.82 7.43 20.35
CA ASN A 324 0.10 6.28 19.79
C ASN A 324 0.76 5.78 18.50
N ARG A 325 1.80 4.95 18.65
CA ARG A 325 2.45 4.19 17.56
C ARG A 325 1.63 2.96 17.14
N ASN A 326 0.31 3.09 17.10
CA ASN A 326 -0.62 1.97 16.91
C ASN A 326 -0.89 1.72 15.42
N ASP A 327 -0.30 2.55 14.57
CA ASP A 327 -0.87 2.89 13.28
C ASP A 327 -0.46 1.97 12.12
N TYR A 328 0.30 0.92 12.43
CA TYR A 328 0.75 -0.10 11.48
C TYR A 328 0.02 -1.44 11.66
N VAL A 329 -1.09 -1.48 12.40
CA VAL A 329 -1.78 -2.72 12.76
C VAL A 329 -3.28 -2.60 12.50
N LEU A 330 -3.86 -3.68 11.97
CA LEU A 330 -5.30 -3.81 11.77
C LEU A 330 -5.98 -4.06 13.11
N LEU A 331 -7.06 -3.34 13.41
CA LEU A 331 -7.88 -3.59 14.61
C LEU A 331 -9.08 -4.47 14.24
N ASN A 332 -9.61 -5.20 15.23
CA ASN A 332 -10.86 -5.93 15.03
C ASN A 332 -12.03 -4.95 15.01
N GLU A 333 -12.81 -4.93 13.94
CA GLU A 333 -14.07 -4.17 13.84
C GLU A 333 -15.16 -4.78 14.72
N SER A 334 -16.04 -3.93 15.26
CA SER A 334 -17.18 -4.32 16.11
C SER A 334 -18.16 -5.27 15.42
N SER A 335 -18.31 -5.15 14.10
CA SER A 335 -19.10 -6.02 13.22
C SER A 335 -18.65 -7.49 13.30
N ASN A 336 -17.33 -7.73 13.31
CA ASN A 336 -16.75 -9.08 13.32
C ASN A 336 -16.96 -9.80 14.66
N PHE A 337 -17.34 -9.10 15.73
CA PHE A 337 -17.55 -9.74 17.03
C PHE A 337 -18.72 -10.72 16.96
N ASN A 338 -19.75 -10.47 16.14
CA ASN A 338 -20.94 -11.31 16.08
C ASN A 338 -20.68 -12.74 15.58
N GLU A 339 -19.59 -12.96 14.83
CA GLU A 339 -19.23 -14.27 14.26
C GLU A 339 -18.56 -15.25 15.26
N PHE A 340 -18.08 -14.71 16.39
CA PHE A 340 -17.23 -15.46 17.32
C PHE A 340 -17.82 -15.59 18.72
N GLY A 341 -17.50 -16.71 19.38
CA GLY A 341 -17.94 -16.99 20.75
C GLY A 341 -17.30 -16.06 21.81
N PRO A 342 -17.83 -16.03 23.05
CA PRO A 342 -17.44 -15.07 24.09
C PRO A 342 -15.94 -15.15 24.47
N SER A 343 -15.34 -16.34 24.43
CA SER A 343 -13.92 -16.52 24.73
C SER A 343 -13.00 -15.88 23.68
N ILE A 344 -13.42 -15.86 22.41
CA ILE A 344 -12.66 -15.24 21.31
C ILE A 344 -12.86 -13.73 21.35
N LYS A 345 -14.09 -13.25 21.56
CA LYS A 345 -14.40 -11.81 21.73
C LYS A 345 -13.48 -11.17 22.77
N LYS A 346 -13.34 -11.80 23.94
CA LYS A 346 -12.44 -11.33 25.00
C LYS A 346 -10.98 -11.19 24.56
N GLU A 347 -10.49 -12.07 23.70
CA GLU A 347 -9.12 -12.00 23.18
C GLU A 347 -8.98 -10.94 22.07
N MET A 348 -10.03 -10.73 21.28
CA MET A 348 -10.11 -9.64 20.29
C MET A 348 -10.13 -8.26 20.96
N ASP A 349 -10.85 -8.12 22.08
CA ASP A 349 -10.84 -6.90 22.90
C ASP A 349 -9.46 -6.64 23.50
N LEU A 350 -8.82 -7.68 24.03
CA LEU A 350 -7.45 -7.58 24.54
C LEU A 350 -6.47 -7.17 23.46
N HIS A 351 -6.62 -7.70 22.24
CA HIS A 351 -5.84 -7.29 21.08
C HIS A 351 -6.01 -5.80 20.80
N ASN A 352 -7.26 -5.32 20.71
CA ASN A 352 -7.55 -3.92 20.47
C ASN A 352 -7.00 -3.03 21.59
N GLN A 353 -7.12 -3.42 22.86
CA GLN A 353 -6.56 -2.70 24.01
C GLN A 353 -5.03 -2.65 23.99
N PHE A 354 -4.37 -3.76 23.65
CA PHE A 354 -2.91 -3.85 23.56
C PHE A 354 -2.37 -2.89 22.50
N TRP A 355 -2.98 -2.91 21.32
CA TRP A 355 -2.56 -2.03 20.24
C TRP A 355 -2.92 -0.59 20.54
N SER A 356 -4.08 -0.29 21.14
CA SER A 356 -4.48 1.08 21.47
C SER A 356 -3.65 1.72 22.60
N SER A 357 -3.06 0.92 23.50
CA SER A 357 -2.37 1.44 24.68
C SER A 357 -1.00 2.05 24.38
N PRO A 358 -0.77 3.36 24.64
CA PRO A 358 0.53 4.02 24.43
C PRO A 358 1.64 3.50 25.33
N ARG A 359 1.30 2.75 26.40
CA ARG A 359 2.24 2.34 27.45
C ARG A 359 3.00 1.06 27.12
N VAL A 360 2.65 0.37 26.02
CA VAL A 360 3.29 -0.88 25.60
C VAL A 360 4.64 -0.59 24.93
N PRO A 361 5.77 -1.16 25.41
CA PRO A 361 7.07 -0.99 24.78
C PRO A 361 7.14 -1.49 23.33
N ASN A 362 7.88 -0.78 22.48
CA ASN A 362 8.07 -1.14 21.06
C ASN A 362 8.59 -2.56 20.84
N PHE A 363 9.48 -3.06 21.69
CA PHE A 363 10.03 -4.41 21.51
C PHE A 363 8.96 -5.49 21.67
N GLN A 364 7.99 -5.28 22.55
CA GLN A 364 6.86 -6.21 22.73
C GLN A 364 5.94 -6.18 21.52
N ARG A 365 5.66 -4.97 21.00
CA ARG A 365 4.87 -4.78 19.76
C ARG A 365 5.51 -5.49 18.57
N LYS A 366 6.83 -5.32 18.36
CA LYS A 366 7.56 -6.00 17.28
C LYS A 366 7.48 -7.52 17.42
N LYS A 367 7.71 -8.05 18.63
CA LYS A 367 7.62 -9.48 18.91
C LYS A 367 6.21 -10.03 18.64
N GLU A 368 5.17 -9.31 19.04
CA GLU A 368 3.79 -9.70 18.76
C GLU A 368 3.47 -9.65 17.26
N GLN A 369 3.94 -8.63 16.53
CA GLN A 369 3.80 -8.55 15.07
C GLN A 369 4.41 -9.76 14.36
N GLU A 370 5.59 -10.20 14.78
CA GLU A 370 6.23 -11.41 14.24
C GLU A 370 5.38 -12.67 14.48
N TYR A 371 4.80 -12.82 15.67
CA TYR A 371 3.89 -13.93 15.95
C TYR A 371 2.61 -13.86 15.11
N GLN A 372 2.03 -12.68 14.96
CA GLN A 372 0.84 -12.47 14.12
C GLN A 372 1.14 -12.81 12.65
N LYS A 373 2.26 -12.32 12.12
CA LYS A 373 2.74 -12.64 10.77
C LYS A 373 2.88 -14.14 10.57
N THR A 374 3.55 -14.79 11.52
CA THR A 374 3.77 -16.24 11.51
C THR A 374 2.44 -17.00 11.57
N ALA A 375 1.54 -16.58 12.45
CA ALA A 375 0.23 -17.21 12.64
C ALA A 375 -0.63 -17.13 11.37
N SER A 376 -0.67 -16.00 10.70
CA SER A 376 -1.47 -15.85 9.48
C SER A 376 -0.88 -16.57 8.27
N LYS A 377 0.42 -16.83 8.23
CA LYS A 377 1.03 -17.74 7.26
C LYS A 377 0.66 -19.19 7.53
N MET A 378 0.82 -19.62 8.79
CA MET A 378 0.40 -20.95 9.22
C MET A 378 -1.09 -21.19 8.90
N TRP A 379 -1.95 -20.20 9.19
CA TRP A 379 -3.38 -20.30 8.92
C TRP A 379 -3.69 -20.46 7.43
N ARG A 380 -3.05 -19.66 6.57
CA ARG A 380 -3.19 -19.76 5.11
C ARG A 380 -2.75 -21.11 4.59
N LEU A 381 -1.60 -21.61 5.04
CA LEU A 381 -1.11 -22.92 4.63
C LEU A 381 -2.05 -24.05 5.05
N ILE A 382 -2.64 -23.96 6.24
CA ILE A 382 -3.63 -24.94 6.71
C ILE A 382 -4.96 -24.85 5.93
N HIS A 383 -5.29 -23.67 5.39
CA HIS A 383 -6.52 -23.44 4.61
C HIS A 383 -6.35 -23.66 3.10
N SER A 384 -5.14 -23.56 2.57
CA SER A 384 -4.88 -23.79 1.15
C SER A 384 -5.18 -25.26 0.83
N LYS A 385 -6.35 -25.51 0.23
CA LYS A 385 -6.75 -26.80 -0.31
C LYS A 385 -5.92 -27.08 -1.58
N GLN A 386 -4.62 -27.36 -1.44
CA GLN A 386 -3.89 -27.96 -2.55
C GLN A 386 -4.38 -29.41 -2.70
N ALA A 387 -5.01 -29.67 -3.84
CA ALA A 387 -5.44 -30.91 -4.54
C ALA A 387 -5.60 -32.27 -3.81
N GLU A 388 -5.03 -32.51 -2.65
CA GLU A 388 -5.16 -33.75 -1.90
C GLU A 388 -5.74 -33.49 -0.50
N THR A 389 -6.64 -34.36 -0.09
CA THR A 389 -7.40 -34.36 1.18
C THR A 389 -6.53 -34.60 2.41
N LYS A 390 -5.29 -34.09 2.45
CA LYS A 390 -4.33 -34.29 3.54
C LYS A 390 -4.22 -33.01 4.36
N TYR A 391 -4.65 -33.09 5.61
CA TYR A 391 -4.34 -32.06 6.59
C TYR A 391 -2.82 -31.96 6.75
N HIS A 392 -2.30 -30.76 7.04
CA HIS A 392 -0.88 -30.60 7.32
C HIS A 392 -0.53 -31.02 8.75
N SER A 393 0.60 -31.72 8.90
CA SER A 393 1.20 -32.00 10.21
C SER A 393 1.96 -30.76 10.73
N ILE A 394 2.25 -30.71 12.04
CA ILE A 394 3.03 -29.60 12.61
C ILE A 394 4.45 -29.63 12.07
N SER A 395 5.04 -30.81 11.93
CA SER A 395 6.39 -30.96 11.39
C SER A 395 6.46 -30.45 9.95
N GLU A 396 5.45 -30.78 9.12
CA GLU A 396 5.33 -30.29 7.74
C GLU A 396 5.18 -28.77 7.68
N VAL A 397 4.33 -28.18 8.53
CA VAL A 397 4.17 -26.72 8.61
C VAL A 397 5.49 -26.05 8.99
N CYS A 398 6.23 -26.62 9.96
CA CYS A 398 7.50 -26.08 10.40
C CYS A 398 8.57 -26.18 9.31
N SER A 399 8.62 -27.27 8.55
CA SER A 399 9.57 -27.44 7.44
C SER A 399 9.26 -26.52 6.27
N ILE A 400 7.99 -26.39 5.87
CA ILE A 400 7.59 -25.56 4.72
C ILE A 400 7.84 -24.06 5.00
N LEU A 401 7.52 -23.61 6.21
CA LEU A 401 7.68 -22.20 6.58
C LEU A 401 9.06 -21.86 7.15
N ASN A 402 9.92 -22.85 7.35
CA ASN A 402 11.23 -22.73 8.01
C ASN A 402 11.12 -22.02 9.38
N ILE A 403 10.19 -22.48 10.22
CA ILE A 403 9.92 -21.91 11.56
C ILE A 403 10.36 -22.88 12.65
N HIS A 404 10.90 -22.33 13.74
CA HIS A 404 11.23 -23.12 14.93
C HIS A 404 9.97 -23.73 15.59
N LYS A 405 10.02 -25.04 15.90
CA LYS A 405 8.86 -25.78 16.44
C LYS A 405 8.23 -25.13 17.70
N GLN A 406 9.02 -24.48 18.54
CA GLN A 406 8.51 -23.83 19.75
C GLN A 406 7.57 -22.65 19.46
N THR A 407 7.88 -21.83 18.44
CA THR A 407 7.05 -20.67 18.09
C THR A 407 5.75 -21.12 17.43
N ALA A 408 5.81 -22.12 16.54
CA ALA A 408 4.64 -22.76 15.96
C ALA A 408 3.72 -23.36 17.04
N MET A 409 4.29 -24.09 18.01
CA MET A 409 3.52 -24.70 19.10
C MET A 409 2.86 -23.66 20.02
N LEU A 410 3.48 -22.50 20.25
CA LEU A 410 2.89 -21.42 21.03
C LEU A 410 1.60 -20.92 20.39
N ILE A 411 1.63 -20.68 19.07
CA ILE A 411 0.48 -20.24 18.26
C ILE A 411 -0.61 -21.32 18.28
N ILE A 412 -0.26 -22.57 17.97
CA ILE A 412 -1.21 -23.69 17.91
C ILE A 412 -1.89 -23.94 19.26
N ARG A 413 -1.14 -23.88 20.38
CA ARG A 413 -1.73 -24.03 21.73
C ARG A 413 -2.79 -22.98 22.01
N LYS A 414 -2.58 -21.73 21.57
CA LYS A 414 -3.57 -20.65 21.69
C LYS A 414 -4.80 -20.95 20.83
N TRP A 415 -4.62 -21.37 19.58
CA TRP A 415 -5.71 -21.74 18.68
C TRP A 415 -6.57 -22.89 19.20
N LEU A 416 -5.94 -23.92 19.78
CA LEU A 416 -6.63 -25.04 20.41
C LEU A 416 -7.45 -24.62 21.63
N LYS A 417 -6.88 -23.76 22.48
CA LYS A 417 -7.59 -23.19 23.65
C LYS A 417 -8.83 -22.41 23.22
N LEU A 418 -8.75 -21.68 22.11
CA LEU A 418 -9.84 -20.91 21.54
C LEU A 418 -10.75 -21.73 20.59
N LYS A 419 -10.49 -23.03 20.45
CA LYS A 419 -11.23 -23.96 19.57
C LYS A 419 -11.30 -23.49 18.10
N LEU A 420 -10.28 -22.77 17.62
CA LEU A 420 -10.14 -22.36 16.22
C LEU A 420 -9.73 -23.55 15.32
N ILE A 421 -8.99 -24.50 15.88
CA ILE A 421 -8.47 -25.70 15.21
C ILE A 421 -8.81 -26.94 16.04
N GLU A 422 -9.00 -28.08 15.38
CA GLU A 422 -9.07 -29.41 15.97
C GLU A 422 -7.78 -30.19 15.74
N LYS A 423 -7.38 -30.99 16.72
CA LYS A 423 -6.33 -32.00 16.53
C LYS A 423 -6.94 -33.23 15.88
N ARG A 424 -6.28 -33.74 14.85
CA ARG A 424 -6.52 -35.09 14.31
C ARG A 424 -5.27 -35.94 14.49
N ARG A 425 -5.43 -37.19 14.92
CA ARG A 425 -4.30 -38.10 15.17
C ARG A 425 -3.66 -38.51 13.84
N LEU A 426 -2.33 -38.67 13.85
CA LEU A 426 -1.55 -39.05 12.68
C LEU A 426 -1.66 -40.55 12.37
N HIS A 427 -1.74 -41.41 13.40
CA HIS A 427 -1.82 -42.87 13.30
C HIS A 427 -2.95 -43.46 14.17
N LYS A 428 -3.42 -44.67 13.81
CA LYS A 428 -4.46 -45.44 14.53
C LYS A 428 -3.94 -46.13 15.82
N THR A 429 -2.63 -46.16 16.05
CA THR A 429 -2.02 -46.88 17.19
C THR A 429 -2.09 -46.06 18.48
N TRP A 430 -2.46 -46.72 19.58
CA TRP A 430 -2.75 -46.08 20.87
C TRP A 430 -1.51 -45.61 21.65
N TYR A 431 -0.32 -46.07 21.24
CA TYR A 431 0.96 -45.87 21.95
C TYR A 431 1.92 -44.87 21.28
N ASP A 432 1.60 -44.31 20.09
CA ASP A 432 2.46 -43.29 19.47
C ASP A 432 2.21 -41.90 20.11
N GLN A 433 3.08 -41.52 21.04
CA GLN A 433 3.02 -40.26 21.79
C GLN A 433 3.72 -39.08 21.09
N ARG A 434 4.09 -39.20 19.81
CA ARG A 434 4.72 -38.09 19.07
C ARG A 434 3.83 -36.85 19.12
N ILE A 435 4.43 -35.68 19.40
CA ILE A 435 3.77 -34.36 19.49
C ILE A 435 3.35 -33.84 18.10
N ASP A 436 3.21 -34.72 17.11
CA ASP A 436 2.81 -34.34 15.76
C ASP A 436 1.37 -34.80 15.49
N PHE A 437 0.53 -33.86 15.08
CA PHE A 437 -0.88 -34.08 14.82
C PHE A 437 -1.34 -33.23 13.65
N PHE A 438 -2.34 -33.72 12.95
CA PHE A 438 -2.97 -33.01 11.84
C PHE A 438 -3.79 -31.84 12.36
N LEU A 439 -3.67 -30.69 11.68
CA LEU A 439 -4.39 -29.46 12.01
C LEU A 439 -5.62 -29.35 11.12
N LYS A 440 -6.82 -29.45 11.71
CA LYS A 440 -8.08 -29.19 11.00
C LYS A 440 -8.68 -27.85 11.43
N PRO A 441 -8.81 -26.86 10.53
CA PRO A 441 -9.45 -25.60 10.86
C PRO A 441 -10.97 -25.79 11.05
N LYS A 442 -11.56 -25.11 12.04
CA LYS A 442 -13.02 -25.09 12.26
C LYS A 442 -13.72 -23.85 11.71
N LYS A 443 -12.99 -22.75 11.60
CA LYS A 443 -13.49 -21.43 11.19
C LYS A 443 -12.79 -21.03 9.90
N GLU A 444 -13.46 -20.27 9.06
CA GLU A 444 -12.89 -19.78 7.80
C GLU A 444 -11.91 -18.62 8.04
N ASN A 445 -12.31 -17.68 8.90
CA ASN A 445 -11.53 -16.49 9.20
C ASN A 445 -10.73 -16.63 10.52
N LEU A 446 -9.48 -16.17 10.50
CA LEU A 446 -8.64 -16.05 11.69
C LEU A 446 -8.90 -14.69 12.37
N PRO A 447 -9.44 -14.65 13.60
CA PRO A 447 -9.57 -13.39 14.33
C PRO A 447 -8.19 -12.85 14.73
N LEU A 448 -8.04 -11.52 14.80
CA LEU A 448 -6.81 -10.90 15.29
C LEU A 448 -6.76 -11.04 16.80
N ILE A 449 -5.80 -11.84 17.28
CA ILE A 449 -5.61 -12.18 18.69
C ILE A 449 -4.16 -11.96 19.10
N LEU A 450 -3.93 -11.93 20.42
CA LEU A 450 -2.59 -11.88 20.99
C LEU A 450 -2.06 -13.29 21.26
N TYR A 451 -0.82 -13.54 20.84
CA TYR A 451 -0.12 -14.81 21.02
C TYR A 451 0.80 -14.78 22.24
N THR A 452 1.44 -13.64 22.53
CA THR A 452 2.25 -13.52 23.73
C THR A 452 1.38 -13.51 25.00
N ARG A 453 1.84 -14.24 26.03
CA ARG A 453 1.20 -14.23 27.36
C ARG A 453 1.60 -12.96 28.08
N PHE A 454 0.82 -11.90 27.91
CA PHE A 454 0.91 -10.75 28.80
C PHE A 454 0.40 -11.16 30.18
N GLN A 455 1.19 -10.90 31.23
CA GLN A 455 0.66 -10.94 32.58
C GLN A 455 -0.47 -9.91 32.64
N LYS A 456 -1.70 -10.39 32.85
CA LYS A 456 -2.93 -9.56 32.96
C LYS A 456 -2.84 -8.42 33.98
N VAL A 457 -1.82 -8.45 34.83
CA VAL A 457 -1.59 -7.53 35.95
C VAL A 457 -1.41 -6.07 35.49
N ASN A 458 -0.95 -5.81 34.25
CA ASN A 458 -0.63 -4.43 33.84
C ASN A 458 -1.75 -3.67 33.13
N PHE A 459 -2.89 -4.30 32.82
CA PHE A 459 -4.03 -3.59 32.22
C PHE A 459 -5.14 -3.25 33.21
N LYS A 460 -5.13 -3.86 34.41
CA LYS A 460 -6.14 -3.62 35.46
C LYS A 460 -5.76 -2.56 36.49
N ASN A 461 -4.48 -2.23 36.66
CA ASN A 461 -4.06 -1.25 37.67
C ASN A 461 -4.26 0.23 37.27
N LEU A 462 -5.11 0.52 36.29
CA LEU A 462 -5.26 1.89 35.74
C LEU A 462 -6.70 2.35 35.51
N ALA A 463 -7.68 1.56 35.94
CA ALA A 463 -9.06 2.03 36.15
C ALA A 463 -9.26 2.24 37.65
N GLY A 464 -8.90 3.43 38.16
CA GLY A 464 -9.23 3.84 39.54
C GLY A 464 -8.16 4.70 40.20
N CYS A 465 -8.33 6.03 40.11
CA CYS A 465 -8.35 6.94 41.26
C CYS A 465 -8.61 8.38 40.77
N SER A 466 -9.85 8.64 40.34
CA SER A 466 -10.48 9.92 40.63
C SER A 466 -11.06 9.80 42.04
N LYS A 467 -10.44 10.47 43.00
CA LYS A 467 -11.16 11.05 44.11
C LYS A 467 -11.29 12.54 43.82
#